data_AF-A0A6A8MHS8-F1
#
_entry.id   AF-A0A6A8MHS8-F1
#
_cell.length_a   1.000
_cell.length_b   1.000
_cell.length_c   1.000
_cell.angle_alpha   90.00
_cell.angle_beta   90.00
_cell.angle_gamma   90.00
#
_symmetry.space_group_name_H-M   'P 1'
#
loop_
_entity.id
_entity.type
_entity.pdbx_description
1 polymer ?
#
loop_
_entity_poly.entity_id
_entity_poly.type
_entity_poly.pdbx_seq_one_letter_code
_entity_poly.pdbx_strand_id
1 'polypeptide(L)'
;MSNWDLMMPGMGLTGIGLAGVILSYSGIAHTFVDGMHALTGLTMFIGLIFLSAGILDGGVSTSNKAKATTVIVLSIAIAFGAYALTMNSSSYTVTLVGVLMAVAFPTIIITYLAAKNPTKVKPVGIIISVSSIVAIIIWVSFVISPDTAIVAEPPVESNDMAAKEMASTAPIFAITILENSVTEGNPDYEPDVAKITKGDIVEWTNVDSMVHTVTSSVDFGDTFNSNMIKSGEKFTLDTSALSGEYEYMCMVHPWMIATIQVE
;
A
#
# COMPACT_ATOMS: atom_id res chain seq x y z
N MET A 1 35.32 0.31 -18.48
CA MET A 1 34.47 0.92 -19.53
C MET A 1 33.13 0.22 -19.42
N SER A 2 32.00 0.92 -19.54
CA SER A 2 30.68 0.32 -19.38
C SER A 2 30.51 -0.89 -20.31
N ASN A 3 30.00 -2.01 -19.79
CA ASN A 3 29.81 -3.24 -20.54
C ASN A 3 28.52 -3.11 -21.34
N TRP A 4 28.64 -2.49 -22.51
CA TRP A 4 27.51 -2.19 -23.39
C TRP A 4 26.83 -3.44 -23.94
N ASP A 5 27.55 -4.56 -24.01
CA ASP A 5 27.00 -5.84 -24.48
C ASP A 5 25.93 -6.38 -23.52
N LEU A 6 26.06 -6.09 -22.22
CA LEU A 6 25.05 -6.40 -21.21
C LEU A 6 24.07 -5.24 -20.99
N MET A 7 24.55 -4.00 -21.00
CA MET A 7 23.71 -2.83 -20.70
C MET A 7 22.67 -2.55 -21.80
N MET A 8 23.03 -2.67 -23.08
CA MET A 8 22.09 -2.39 -24.19
C MET A 8 20.87 -3.33 -24.17
N PRO A 9 21.02 -4.67 -24.17
CA PRO A 9 19.87 -5.55 -24.07
C PRO A 9 19.16 -5.42 -22.72
N GLY A 10 19.89 -5.18 -21.62
CA GLY A 10 19.29 -4.96 -20.30
C GLY A 10 18.36 -3.74 -20.26
N MET A 11 18.81 -2.59 -20.77
CA MET A 11 17.98 -1.37 -20.87
C MET A 11 16.78 -1.59 -21.80
N GLY A 12 16.98 -2.23 -22.95
CA GLY A 12 15.92 -2.50 -23.92
C GLY A 12 14.81 -3.39 -23.35
N LEU A 13 15.17 -4.53 -22.75
CA LEU A 13 14.23 -5.46 -22.13
C LEU A 13 13.51 -4.84 -20.93
N THR A 14 14.23 -4.07 -20.10
CA THR A 14 13.62 -3.33 -18.97
C THR A 14 12.59 -2.34 -19.48
N GLY A 15 12.92 -1.56 -20.52
CA GLY A 15 12.02 -0.56 -21.10
C GLY A 15 10.77 -1.19 -21.73
N ILE A 16 10.92 -2.27 -22.50
CA ILE A 16 9.80 -2.99 -23.11
C ILE A 16 8.91 -3.61 -22.03
N GLY A 17 9.52 -4.25 -21.02
CA GLY A 17 8.79 -4.84 -19.91
C GLY A 17 8.00 -3.80 -19.13
N LEU A 18 8.62 -2.66 -18.79
CA LEU A 18 7.96 -1.56 -18.09
C LEU A 18 6.79 -0.98 -18.90
N ALA A 19 6.98 -0.74 -20.20
CA ALA A 19 5.90 -0.26 -21.08
C ALA A 19 4.73 -1.25 -21.13
N GLY A 20 5.02 -2.55 -21.18
CA GLY A 20 4.02 -3.60 -21.15
C GLY A 20 3.24 -3.65 -19.83
N VAL A 21 3.93 -3.51 -18.69
CA VAL A 21 3.30 -3.42 -17.37
C VAL A 21 2.35 -2.22 -17.31
N ILE A 22 2.80 -1.04 -17.75
CA ILE A 22 1.99 0.19 -17.78
C ILE A 22 0.74 0.00 -18.65
N LEU A 23 0.88 -0.55 -19.86
CA LEU A 23 -0.23 -0.78 -20.78
C LEU A 23 -1.24 -1.80 -20.23
N SER A 24 -0.77 -2.79 -19.49
CA SER A 24 -1.62 -3.80 -18.88
C SER A 24 -2.42 -3.20 -17.72
N TYR A 25 -1.78 -2.38 -16.87
CA TYR A 25 -2.47 -1.70 -15.75
C TYR A 25 -3.34 -0.51 -16.18
N SER A 26 -3.13 0.06 -17.37
CA SER A 26 -3.98 1.15 -17.87
C SER A 26 -5.32 0.69 -18.45
N GLY A 27 -5.60 -0.62 -18.45
CA GLY A 27 -6.84 -1.18 -18.98
C GLY A 27 -6.95 -1.12 -20.51
N ILE A 28 -5.94 -0.62 -21.22
CA ILE A 28 -6.01 -0.48 -22.69
C ILE A 28 -6.05 -1.85 -23.40
N ALA A 29 -5.56 -2.91 -22.75
CA ALA A 29 -5.49 -4.27 -23.29
C ALA A 29 -6.31 -5.29 -22.47
N HIS A 30 -7.62 -5.06 -22.32
CA HIS A 30 -8.54 -5.92 -21.54
C HIS A 30 -8.54 -7.42 -21.92
N THR A 31 -8.11 -7.79 -23.13
CA THR A 31 -8.15 -9.19 -23.61
C THR A 31 -6.92 -10.03 -23.23
N PHE A 32 -5.90 -9.44 -22.61
CA PHE A 32 -4.62 -10.12 -22.31
C PHE A 32 -4.12 -9.93 -20.87
N VAL A 33 -4.92 -9.32 -19.99
CA VAL A 33 -4.54 -8.88 -18.64
C VAL A 33 -3.77 -9.99 -17.89
N ASP A 34 -4.35 -11.18 -17.75
CA ASP A 34 -3.77 -12.24 -16.91
C ASP A 34 -2.43 -12.80 -17.43
N GLY A 35 -2.20 -12.80 -18.75
CA GLY A 35 -0.96 -13.32 -19.35
C GLY A 35 0.10 -12.24 -19.61
N MET A 36 -0.33 -11.03 -19.97
CA MET A 36 0.56 -9.94 -20.36
C MET A 36 1.27 -9.34 -19.15
N HIS A 37 0.61 -9.25 -17.99
CA HIS A 37 1.26 -8.81 -16.74
C HIS A 37 2.47 -9.69 -16.39
N ALA A 38 2.28 -11.01 -16.43
CA ALA A 38 3.35 -11.96 -16.09
C ALA A 38 4.50 -11.92 -17.10
N LEU A 39 4.19 -11.90 -18.41
CA LEU A 39 5.21 -11.90 -19.45
C LEU A 39 6.01 -10.59 -19.49
N THR A 40 5.34 -9.45 -19.36
CA THR A 40 5.99 -8.13 -19.38
C THR A 40 6.76 -7.87 -18.09
N GLY A 41 6.25 -8.34 -16.95
CA GLY A 41 6.96 -8.36 -15.68
C GLY A 41 8.22 -9.24 -15.72
N LEU A 42 8.13 -10.45 -16.28
CA LEU A 42 9.29 -11.33 -16.48
C LEU A 42 10.32 -10.70 -17.43
N THR A 43 9.85 -10.08 -18.52
CA THR A 43 10.71 -9.36 -19.47
C THR A 43 11.47 -8.22 -18.78
N MET A 44 10.76 -7.44 -17.96
CA MET A 44 11.37 -6.37 -17.15
C MET A 44 12.42 -6.95 -16.20
N PHE A 45 12.10 -8.03 -15.49
CA PHE A 45 13.00 -8.67 -14.54
C PHE A 45 14.29 -9.19 -15.19
N ILE A 46 14.18 -9.88 -16.32
CA ILE A 46 15.35 -10.33 -17.10
C ILE A 46 16.18 -9.13 -17.57
N GLY A 47 15.52 -8.05 -18.03
CA GLY A 47 16.19 -6.80 -18.38
C GLY A 47 17.00 -6.22 -17.22
N LEU A 48 16.41 -6.18 -16.02
CA LEU A 48 17.06 -5.68 -14.81
C LEU A 48 18.27 -6.53 -14.41
N ILE A 49 18.24 -7.85 -14.62
CA ILE A 49 19.39 -8.73 -14.37
C ILE A 49 20.56 -8.34 -15.27
N PHE A 50 20.34 -8.25 -16.59
CA PHE A 50 21.39 -7.88 -17.53
C PHE A 50 21.90 -6.46 -17.31
N LEU A 51 20.99 -5.52 -17.02
CA LEU A 51 21.36 -4.15 -16.73
C LEU A 51 22.22 -4.07 -15.47
N SER A 52 21.83 -4.77 -14.40
CA SER A 52 22.58 -4.81 -13.15
C SER A 52 23.96 -5.44 -13.35
N ALA A 53 24.04 -6.56 -14.07
CA ALA A 53 25.30 -7.21 -14.41
C ALA A 53 26.22 -6.28 -15.23
N GLY A 54 25.68 -5.60 -16.24
CA GLY A 54 26.44 -4.66 -17.05
C GLY A 54 26.95 -3.44 -16.28
N ILE A 55 26.16 -2.93 -15.33
CA ILE A 55 26.57 -1.84 -14.43
C ILE A 55 27.66 -2.31 -13.46
N LEU A 56 27.55 -3.51 -12.90
CA LEU A 56 28.53 -4.06 -11.96
C LEU A 56 29.87 -4.37 -12.64
N ASP A 57 29.84 -4.89 -13.86
CA ASP A 57 31.04 -5.29 -14.60
C ASP A 57 31.75 -4.09 -15.24
N GLY A 58 31.00 -3.21 -15.92
CA GLY A 58 31.59 -2.11 -16.68
C GLY A 58 31.55 -0.74 -16.01
N GLY A 59 30.76 -0.58 -14.95
CA GLY A 59 30.45 0.70 -14.33
C GLY A 59 29.56 1.59 -15.21
N VAL A 60 29.25 2.79 -14.70
CA VAL A 60 28.48 3.81 -15.41
C VAL A 60 29.39 4.87 -16.05
N SER A 61 28.95 5.46 -17.16
CA SER A 61 29.72 6.52 -17.83
C SER A 61 29.82 7.77 -16.96
N THR A 62 31.05 8.24 -16.70
CA THR A 62 31.34 9.43 -15.89
C THR A 62 31.57 10.69 -16.72
N SER A 63 31.40 10.60 -18.04
CA SER A 63 31.60 11.72 -18.97
C SER A 63 30.62 12.87 -18.71
N ASN A 64 31.02 14.10 -19.02
CA ASN A 64 30.15 15.27 -18.85
C ASN A 64 28.88 15.18 -19.72
N LYS A 65 28.98 14.57 -20.91
CA LYS A 65 27.83 14.29 -21.78
C LYS A 65 26.84 13.35 -21.10
N ALA A 66 27.34 12.22 -20.56
CA ALA A 66 26.49 11.26 -19.85
C ALA A 66 25.80 11.89 -18.64
N LYS A 67 26.53 12.66 -17.81
CA LYS A 67 25.96 13.38 -16.67
C LYS A 67 24.85 14.35 -17.10
N ALA A 68 25.08 15.13 -18.16
CA ALA A 68 24.09 16.06 -18.69
C ALA A 68 22.83 15.33 -19.19
N THR A 69 23.00 14.25 -19.93
CA THR A 69 21.88 13.40 -20.39
C THR A 69 21.10 12.83 -19.20
N THR A 70 21.76 12.29 -18.18
CA THR A 70 21.11 11.77 -16.98
C THR A 70 20.29 12.84 -16.27
N VAL A 71 20.82 14.06 -16.11
CA VAL A 71 20.08 15.17 -15.49
C VAL A 71 18.83 15.52 -16.30
N ILE A 72 18.93 15.58 -17.63
CA ILE A 72 17.79 15.88 -18.51
C ILE A 72 16.71 14.81 -18.37
N VAL A 73 17.08 13.52 -18.48
CA VAL A 73 16.13 12.40 -18.37
C VAL A 73 15.46 12.39 -17.00
N LEU A 74 16.22 12.56 -15.92
CA LEU A 74 15.68 12.59 -14.56
C LEU A 74 14.74 13.78 -14.36
N SER A 75 15.09 14.95 -14.90
CA SER A 75 14.23 16.15 -14.83
C SER A 75 12.90 15.94 -15.54
N ILE A 76 12.92 15.31 -16.72
CA ILE A 76 11.71 14.95 -17.47
C ILE A 76 10.87 13.96 -16.66
N ALA A 77 11.48 12.90 -16.13
CA ALA A 77 10.78 11.89 -15.33
C ALA A 77 10.13 12.49 -14.07
N ILE A 78 10.84 13.38 -13.35
CA ILE A 78 10.30 14.09 -12.19
C ILE A 78 9.15 15.01 -12.61
N ALA A 79 9.25 15.71 -13.73
CA ALA A 79 8.18 16.58 -14.22
C ALA A 79 6.90 15.79 -14.54
N PHE A 80 7.02 14.66 -15.24
CA PHE A 80 5.88 13.76 -15.49
C PHE A 80 5.33 13.16 -14.21
N GLY A 81 6.18 12.71 -13.29
CA GLY A 81 5.76 12.17 -11.99
C GLY A 81 5.02 13.20 -11.14
N ALA A 82 5.51 14.44 -11.09
CA ALA A 82 4.85 15.53 -10.39
C ALA A 82 3.49 15.87 -11.03
N TYR A 83 3.40 15.91 -12.36
CA TYR A 83 2.13 16.10 -13.05
C TYR A 83 1.14 14.96 -12.77
N ALA A 84 1.60 13.70 -12.81
CA ALA A 84 0.77 12.54 -12.49
C ALA A 84 0.22 12.60 -11.06
N LEU A 85 1.00 13.09 -10.09
CA LEU A 85 0.52 13.29 -8.73
C LEU A 85 -0.63 14.31 -8.62
N THR A 86 -0.67 15.32 -9.51
CA THR A 86 -1.81 16.28 -9.54
C THR A 86 -3.10 15.67 -10.09
N MET A 87 -3.01 14.57 -10.82
CA MET A 87 -4.14 13.86 -11.41
C MET A 87 -4.59 12.67 -10.57
N ASN A 88 -3.88 12.38 -9.47
CA ASN A 88 -4.14 11.23 -8.62
C ASN A 88 -5.19 11.58 -7.54
N SER A 89 -6.22 10.75 -7.42
CA SER A 89 -7.27 10.89 -6.40
C SER A 89 -7.00 10.13 -5.10
N SER A 90 -6.06 9.17 -5.10
CA SER A 90 -5.78 8.32 -3.95
C SER A 90 -4.90 9.02 -2.90
N SER A 91 -5.35 9.06 -1.65
CA SER A 91 -4.58 9.53 -0.49
C SER A 91 -3.32 8.68 -0.25
N TYR A 92 -3.37 7.39 -0.56
CA TYR A 92 -2.26 6.44 -0.39
C TYR A 92 -1.05 6.73 -1.30
N THR A 93 -1.27 7.30 -2.49
CA THR A 93 -0.17 7.61 -3.42
C THR A 93 0.77 8.67 -2.85
N VAL A 94 0.21 9.71 -2.22
CA VAL A 94 1.01 10.75 -1.55
C VAL A 94 1.80 10.14 -0.40
N THR A 95 1.16 9.22 0.34
CA THR A 95 1.81 8.46 1.40
C THR A 95 3.00 7.67 0.84
N LEU A 96 2.79 6.83 -0.17
CA LEU A 96 3.84 6.04 -0.79
C LEU A 96 5.00 6.92 -1.30
N VAL A 97 4.71 8.02 -1.97
CA VAL A 97 5.75 8.96 -2.45
C VAL A 97 6.55 9.56 -1.29
N GLY A 98 5.89 9.93 -0.19
CA GLY A 98 6.55 10.41 1.02
C GLY A 98 7.57 9.41 1.56
N VAL A 99 7.18 8.14 1.71
CA VAL A 99 8.09 7.06 2.16
C VAL A 99 9.25 6.87 1.19
N LEU A 100 8.97 6.81 -0.12
CA LEU A 100 10.01 6.62 -1.12
C LEU A 100 11.02 7.77 -1.11
N MET A 101 10.58 9.01 -0.94
CA MET A 101 11.47 10.18 -0.82
C MET A 101 12.28 10.13 0.48
N ALA A 102 11.67 9.71 1.58
CA ALA A 102 12.35 9.52 2.86
C ALA A 102 13.43 8.44 2.82
N VAL A 103 13.37 7.48 1.91
CA VAL A 103 14.44 6.49 1.66
C VAL A 103 15.45 7.00 0.61
N ALA A 104 14.98 7.67 -0.44
CA ALA A 104 15.80 8.10 -1.56
C ALA A 104 16.79 9.21 -1.17
N PHE A 105 16.34 10.26 -0.48
CA PHE A 105 17.21 11.39 -0.10
C PHE A 105 18.41 10.96 0.75
N PRO A 106 18.23 10.20 1.84
CA PRO A 106 19.35 9.68 2.64
C PRO A 106 20.33 8.88 1.83
N THR A 107 19.81 8.01 0.97
CA THR A 107 20.62 7.15 0.10
C THR A 107 21.49 8.00 -0.82
N ILE A 108 20.92 8.99 -1.50
CA ILE A 108 21.66 9.89 -2.39
C ILE A 108 22.77 10.64 -1.64
N ILE A 109 22.47 11.16 -0.44
CA ILE A 109 23.45 11.90 0.36
C ILE A 109 24.59 10.98 0.82
N ILE A 110 24.26 9.78 1.32
CA ILE A 110 25.25 8.79 1.77
C ILE A 110 26.13 8.34 0.59
N THR A 111 25.55 8.06 -0.58
CA THR A 111 26.28 7.68 -1.78
C THR A 111 27.21 8.81 -2.25
N TYR A 112 26.74 10.07 -2.23
CA TYR A 112 27.57 11.22 -2.56
C TYR A 112 28.73 11.40 -1.57
N LEU A 113 28.48 11.28 -0.28
CA LEU A 113 29.49 11.37 0.77
C LEU A 113 30.50 10.22 0.67
N ALA A 114 30.06 9.01 0.39
CA ALA A 114 30.93 7.86 0.15
C ALA A 114 31.90 8.13 -1.02
N ALA A 115 31.40 8.76 -2.09
CA ALA A 115 32.21 9.08 -3.27
C ALA A 115 33.16 10.26 -3.09
N LYS A 116 32.78 11.29 -2.31
CA LYS A 116 33.54 12.55 -2.20
C LYS A 116 34.31 12.73 -0.89
N ASN A 117 33.77 12.24 0.22
CA ASN A 117 34.30 12.44 1.57
C ASN A 117 34.26 11.12 2.37
N PRO A 118 35.03 10.08 1.97
CA PRO A 118 34.91 8.74 2.54
C PRO A 118 35.25 8.69 4.03
N THR A 119 36.09 9.59 4.54
CA THR A 119 36.41 9.67 5.97
C THR A 119 35.22 10.12 6.83
N LYS A 120 34.28 10.87 6.25
CA LYS A 120 33.09 11.39 6.93
C LYS A 120 31.85 10.51 6.74
N VAL A 121 31.89 9.49 5.88
CA VAL A 121 30.71 8.68 5.54
C VAL A 121 30.15 7.91 6.74
N LYS A 122 31.00 7.34 7.59
CA LYS A 122 30.57 6.59 8.78
C LYS A 122 29.83 7.47 9.79
N PRO A 123 30.42 8.57 10.32
CA PRO A 123 29.73 9.38 11.31
C PRO A 123 28.48 10.09 10.75
N VAL A 124 28.56 10.64 9.53
CA VAL A 124 27.43 11.37 8.93
C VAL A 124 26.34 10.41 8.44
N GLY A 125 26.72 9.26 7.90
CA GLY A 125 25.78 8.24 7.43
C GLY A 125 24.92 7.68 8.56
N ILE A 126 25.50 7.40 9.73
CA ILE A 126 24.73 6.94 10.91
C ILE A 126 23.68 7.98 11.30
N ILE A 127 24.05 9.26 11.38
CA ILE A 127 23.13 10.34 11.76
C ILE A 127 21.98 10.44 10.75
N ILE A 128 22.29 10.41 9.46
CA ILE A 128 21.29 10.50 8.39
C ILE A 128 20.36 9.28 8.42
N SER A 129 20.88 8.06 8.56
CA SER A 129 20.06 6.86 8.64
C SER A 129 19.11 6.88 9.83
N VAL A 130 19.60 7.23 11.03
CA VAL A 130 18.76 7.36 12.24
C VAL A 130 17.70 8.44 12.05
N SER A 131 18.08 9.61 11.53
CA SER A 131 17.14 10.72 11.29
C SER A 131 16.03 10.32 10.31
N SER A 132 16.37 9.53 9.29
CA SER A 132 15.42 9.07 8.27
C SER A 132 14.45 8.05 8.82
N ILE A 133 14.93 7.11 9.64
CA ILE A 133 14.09 6.14 10.36
C ILE A 133 13.11 6.87 11.27
N VAL A 134 13.60 7.85 12.05
CA VAL A 134 12.74 8.66 12.94
C VAL A 134 11.72 9.46 12.12
N ALA A 135 12.13 10.07 11.01
CA ALA A 135 11.22 10.81 10.14
C ALA A 135 10.12 9.92 9.54
N ILE A 136 10.47 8.71 9.08
CA ILE A 136 9.50 7.74 8.57
C ILE A 136 8.54 7.32 9.68
N ILE A 137 9.02 7.03 10.89
CA ILE A 137 8.17 6.65 12.04
C ILE A 137 7.20 7.79 12.36
N ILE A 138 7.68 9.01 12.54
CA ILE A 138 6.84 10.18 12.83
C ILE A 138 5.79 10.36 11.74
N TRP A 139 6.21 10.31 10.49
CA TRP A 139 5.33 10.56 9.36
C TRP A 139 4.29 9.44 9.18
N VAL A 140 4.67 8.17 9.34
CA VAL A 140 3.73 7.03 9.36
C VAL A 140 2.74 7.15 10.52
N SER A 141 3.21 7.46 11.74
CA SER A 141 2.35 7.62 12.91
C SER A 141 1.35 8.78 12.76
N PHE A 142 1.77 9.93 12.21
CA PHE A 142 0.89 11.09 12.04
C PHE A 142 -0.06 11.00 10.84
N VAL A 143 0.34 10.31 9.76
CA VAL A 143 -0.46 10.23 8.52
C VAL A 143 -1.42 9.04 8.53
N ILE A 144 -1.05 7.91 9.15
CA ILE A 144 -1.89 6.70 9.21
C ILE A 144 -2.73 6.64 10.49
N SER A 145 -2.37 7.36 11.55
CA SER A 145 -3.14 7.39 12.81
C SER A 145 -3.14 8.78 13.44
N PRO A 146 -3.98 9.73 12.93
CA PRO A 146 -4.07 11.08 13.50
C PRO A 146 -4.49 11.09 14.98
N ASP A 147 -5.06 10.00 15.50
CA ASP A 147 -5.52 9.88 16.89
C ASP A 147 -4.44 9.41 17.89
N THR A 148 -3.21 9.14 17.44
CA THR A 148 -2.10 8.76 18.34
C THR A 148 -1.34 9.96 18.92
N ALA A 149 -1.94 11.16 18.88
CA ALA A 149 -1.52 12.20 19.80
C ALA A 149 -1.55 11.60 21.21
N ILE A 150 -0.37 11.50 21.84
CA ILE A 150 -0.24 11.19 23.25
C ILE A 150 -0.90 12.35 24.01
N VAL A 151 -2.23 12.34 24.07
CA VAL A 151 -2.98 12.96 25.13
C VAL A 151 -2.72 12.03 26.30
N ALA A 152 -1.82 12.43 27.18
CA ALA A 152 -1.82 11.88 28.52
C ALA A 152 -3.22 12.17 29.08
N GLU A 153 -4.09 11.16 29.05
CA GLU A 153 -5.34 11.22 29.78
C GLU A 153 -4.97 11.46 31.24
N PRO A 154 -5.49 12.51 31.90
CA PRO A 154 -5.34 12.64 33.34
C PRO A 154 -5.97 11.40 34.00
N PRO A 155 -5.46 10.94 35.16
CA PRO A 155 -6.00 9.76 35.80
C PRO A 155 -7.41 10.09 36.27
N VAL A 156 -8.43 9.61 35.56
CA VAL A 156 -9.80 9.66 36.04
C VAL A 156 -10.07 8.38 36.79
N GLU A 157 -10.32 8.59 38.08
CA GLU A 157 -10.67 7.61 39.09
C GLU A 157 -11.70 6.59 38.59
N SER A 158 -11.51 5.36 39.07
CA SER A 158 -12.45 4.26 38.98
C SER A 158 -13.85 4.68 39.46
N ASN A 159 -14.72 5.01 38.52
CA ASN A 159 -16.15 4.91 38.70
C ASN A 159 -16.65 3.76 37.82
N ASP A 160 -16.72 2.57 38.43
CA ASP A 160 -17.68 1.55 38.04
C ASP A 160 -19.08 2.18 38.04
N MET A 161 -19.54 2.72 36.91
CA MET A 161 -20.95 2.76 36.55
C MET A 161 -21.11 3.01 35.05
N ALA A 162 -21.87 2.09 34.45
CA ALA A 162 -22.54 2.17 33.17
C ALA A 162 -21.64 2.08 31.93
N ALA A 163 -21.47 0.82 31.51
CA ALA A 163 -21.78 0.46 30.13
C ALA A 163 -22.93 1.34 29.63
N LYS A 164 -22.60 2.33 28.81
CA LYS A 164 -23.59 2.95 27.95
C LYS A 164 -23.80 1.97 26.81
N GLU A 165 -24.55 0.91 27.11
CA GLU A 165 -25.50 0.40 26.13
C GLU A 165 -26.31 1.62 25.68
N MET A 166 -25.89 2.25 24.59
CA MET A 166 -26.88 2.82 23.71
C MET A 166 -27.63 1.61 23.20
N ALA A 167 -28.77 1.31 23.84
CA ALA A 167 -29.81 0.54 23.22
C ALA A 167 -30.24 1.32 21.98
N SER A 168 -29.50 1.12 20.89
CA SER A 168 -30.01 1.33 19.55
C SER A 168 -31.16 0.34 19.41
N THR A 169 -32.37 0.85 19.30
CA THR A 169 -33.56 0.07 18.95
C THR A 169 -33.52 -0.43 17.50
N ALA A 170 -32.42 -0.20 16.77
CA ALA A 170 -32.25 -0.67 15.41
C ALA A 170 -32.03 -2.20 15.40
N PRO A 171 -32.66 -2.93 14.47
CA PRO A 171 -32.37 -4.34 14.25
C PRO A 171 -30.87 -4.58 14.00
N ILE A 172 -30.34 -5.65 14.58
CA ILE A 172 -28.98 -6.11 14.31
C ILE A 172 -29.04 -7.22 13.26
N PHE A 173 -28.35 -7.03 12.14
CA PHE A 173 -28.10 -8.06 11.14
C PHE A 173 -26.76 -8.72 11.43
N ALA A 174 -26.76 -10.01 11.74
CA ALA A 174 -25.54 -10.74 12.10
C ALA A 174 -24.87 -11.37 10.88
N ILE A 175 -23.55 -11.20 10.76
CA ILE A 175 -22.67 -11.84 9.79
C ILE A 175 -21.55 -12.55 10.56
N THR A 176 -21.17 -13.74 10.10
CA THR A 176 -20.13 -14.56 10.74
C THR A 176 -18.91 -14.68 9.83
N ILE A 177 -17.71 -14.43 10.36
CA ILE A 177 -16.46 -14.78 9.69
C ILE A 177 -16.12 -16.22 10.08
N LEU A 178 -16.21 -17.13 9.13
CA LEU A 178 -16.20 -18.57 9.34
C LEU A 178 -14.82 -19.12 9.71
N GLU A 179 -14.82 -20.25 10.42
CA GLU A 179 -13.60 -20.99 10.74
C GLU A 179 -12.88 -21.47 9.48
N ASN A 180 -11.55 -21.38 9.46
CA ASN A 180 -10.69 -21.78 8.34
C ASN A 180 -10.91 -20.95 7.05
N SER A 181 -11.49 -19.76 7.17
CA SER A 181 -11.69 -18.83 6.04
C SER A 181 -10.38 -18.29 5.45
N VAL A 182 -9.28 -18.43 6.20
CA VAL A 182 -7.91 -18.15 5.70
C VAL A 182 -7.45 -19.07 4.55
N THR A 183 -8.14 -20.18 4.29
CA THR A 183 -7.77 -21.08 3.18
C THR A 183 -8.55 -20.68 1.95
N GLU A 184 -7.86 -20.25 0.90
CA GLU A 184 -8.48 -19.88 -0.38
C GLU A 184 -9.35 -21.02 -0.93
N GLY A 185 -10.61 -20.71 -1.25
CA GLY A 185 -11.63 -21.66 -1.71
C GLY A 185 -12.53 -22.21 -0.61
N ASN A 186 -12.25 -21.96 0.68
CA ASN A 186 -13.21 -22.20 1.76
C ASN A 186 -14.25 -21.07 1.83
N PRO A 187 -15.46 -21.34 2.36
CA PRO A 187 -16.40 -20.29 2.75
C PRO A 187 -15.78 -19.34 3.78
N ASP A 188 -16.09 -18.05 3.66
CA ASP A 188 -15.43 -16.96 4.39
C ASP A 188 -16.38 -16.16 5.28
N TYR A 189 -17.41 -15.55 4.71
CA TYR A 189 -18.45 -14.79 5.41
C TYR A 189 -19.80 -15.46 5.22
N GLU A 190 -20.61 -15.49 6.27
CA GLU A 190 -21.98 -16.02 6.22
C GLU A 190 -22.98 -15.00 6.78
N PRO A 191 -23.98 -14.57 6.00
CA PRO A 191 -24.17 -14.86 4.58
C PRO A 191 -23.15 -14.12 3.69
N ASP A 192 -22.83 -14.71 2.53
CA ASP A 192 -21.97 -14.11 1.51
C ASP A 192 -22.61 -12.85 0.86
N VAL A 193 -23.94 -12.84 0.75
CA VAL A 193 -24.72 -11.66 0.33
C VAL A 193 -25.76 -11.35 1.41
N ALA A 194 -25.53 -10.26 2.14
CA ALA A 194 -26.42 -9.79 3.20
C ALA A 194 -27.37 -8.70 2.69
N LYS A 195 -28.68 -8.90 2.85
CA LYS A 195 -29.69 -7.87 2.54
C LYS A 195 -30.10 -7.17 3.82
N ILE A 196 -29.79 -5.88 3.90
CA ILE A 196 -29.88 -5.07 5.12
C ILE A 196 -30.81 -3.90 4.86
N THR A 197 -31.69 -3.61 5.83
CA THR A 197 -32.54 -2.41 5.73
C THR A 197 -31.73 -1.21 6.16
N LYS A 198 -31.83 -0.11 5.41
CA LYS A 198 -31.12 1.12 5.75
C LYS A 198 -31.41 1.59 7.17
N GLY A 199 -30.35 1.77 7.95
CA GLY A 199 -30.43 2.17 9.37
C GLY A 199 -30.35 1.01 10.35
N ASP A 200 -30.32 -0.24 9.87
CA ASP A 200 -29.94 -1.39 10.68
C ASP A 200 -28.46 -1.34 11.06
N ILE A 201 -28.11 -2.02 12.15
CA ILE A 201 -26.72 -2.25 12.54
C ILE A 201 -26.29 -3.61 11.98
N VAL A 202 -25.17 -3.66 11.26
CA VAL A 202 -24.57 -4.92 10.84
C VAL A 202 -23.49 -5.31 11.84
N GLU A 203 -23.53 -6.53 12.36
CA GLU A 203 -22.54 -7.05 13.30
C GLU A 203 -21.80 -8.24 12.69
N TRP A 204 -20.49 -8.12 12.52
CA TRP A 204 -19.61 -9.23 12.18
C TRP A 204 -19.03 -9.85 13.44
N THR A 205 -19.09 -11.17 13.54
CA THR A 205 -18.40 -11.94 14.60
C THR A 205 -17.29 -12.79 13.98
N ASN A 206 -16.06 -12.67 14.49
CA ASN A 206 -14.97 -13.53 14.05
C ASN A 206 -14.98 -14.84 14.85
N VAL A 207 -15.41 -15.95 14.23
CA VAL A 207 -15.32 -17.29 14.85
C VAL A 207 -14.08 -18.06 14.41
N ASP A 208 -13.28 -17.52 13.47
CA ASP A 208 -12.00 -18.12 13.10
C ASP A 208 -10.96 -17.93 14.21
N SER A 209 -9.95 -18.79 14.20
CA SER A 209 -8.77 -18.69 15.08
C SER A 209 -7.80 -17.59 14.66
N MET A 210 -7.94 -17.09 13.43
CA MET A 210 -7.06 -16.09 12.82
C MET A 210 -7.67 -14.69 12.87
N VAL A 211 -6.82 -13.67 12.69
CA VAL A 211 -7.25 -12.27 12.65
C VAL A 211 -7.80 -11.94 11.27
N HIS A 212 -8.93 -11.25 11.23
CA HIS A 212 -9.62 -10.85 10.00
C HIS A 212 -10.01 -9.38 10.02
N THR A 213 -10.48 -8.87 8.88
CA THR A 213 -11.00 -7.50 8.74
C THR A 213 -12.25 -7.52 7.88
N VAL A 214 -13.11 -6.53 8.03
CA VAL A 214 -14.24 -6.20 7.15
C VAL A 214 -13.97 -4.80 6.60
N THR A 215 -13.56 -4.73 5.33
CA THR A 215 -13.09 -3.48 4.71
C THR A 215 -13.72 -3.32 3.34
N SER A 216 -14.33 -2.17 3.05
CA SER A 216 -14.91 -1.89 1.74
C SER A 216 -13.86 -2.02 0.62
N SER A 217 -14.17 -2.81 -0.42
CA SER A 217 -13.16 -3.26 -1.39
C SER A 217 -12.83 -2.21 -2.43
N VAL A 218 -13.85 -1.55 -2.99
CA VAL A 218 -13.72 -0.60 -4.11
C VAL A 218 -12.85 0.61 -3.77
N ASP A 219 -12.89 1.04 -2.51
CA ASP A 219 -12.21 2.24 -2.01
C ASP A 219 -11.19 1.93 -0.91
N PHE A 220 -10.82 0.66 -0.75
CA PHE A 220 -9.82 0.21 0.23
C PHE A 220 -10.07 0.72 1.66
N GLY A 221 -11.32 0.69 2.09
CA GLY A 221 -11.73 1.00 3.46
C GLY A 221 -12.13 2.44 3.73
N ASP A 222 -12.18 3.30 2.71
CA ASP A 222 -12.62 4.68 2.87
C ASP A 222 -14.11 4.77 3.29
N THR A 223 -14.98 3.85 2.81
CA THR A 223 -16.39 3.77 3.24
C THR A 223 -16.52 3.12 4.62
N PHE A 224 -15.91 1.95 4.84
CA PHE A 224 -15.83 1.33 6.16
C PHE A 224 -14.62 0.40 6.30
N ASN A 225 -14.03 0.39 7.49
CA ASN A 225 -12.90 -0.46 7.83
C ASN A 225 -12.98 -0.87 9.30
N SER A 226 -13.07 -2.18 9.57
CA SER A 226 -13.12 -2.70 10.93
C SER A 226 -11.79 -2.63 11.67
N ASN A 227 -10.69 -2.34 10.97
CA ASN A 227 -9.34 -2.72 11.37
C ASN A 227 -9.29 -4.23 11.66
N MET A 228 -8.43 -4.64 12.60
CA MET A 228 -8.24 -6.03 12.98
C MET A 228 -9.33 -6.51 13.94
N ILE A 229 -10.04 -7.57 13.56
CA ILE A 229 -11.00 -8.29 14.40
C ILE A 229 -10.31 -9.59 14.85
N LYS A 230 -9.96 -9.70 16.13
CA LYS A 230 -9.36 -10.94 16.66
C LYS A 230 -10.41 -12.04 16.81
N SER A 231 -9.94 -13.27 17.01
CA SER A 231 -10.80 -14.41 17.29
C SER A 231 -11.74 -14.11 18.47
N GLY A 232 -13.04 -14.33 18.26
CA GLY A 232 -14.11 -14.06 19.22
C GLY A 232 -14.54 -12.60 19.36
N GLU A 233 -13.83 -11.65 18.71
CA GLU A 233 -14.22 -10.24 18.70
C GLU A 233 -15.30 -9.96 17.64
N LYS A 234 -15.93 -8.79 17.81
CA LYS A 234 -17.03 -8.33 16.96
C LYS A 234 -16.76 -6.94 16.42
N PHE A 235 -17.30 -6.67 15.25
CA PHE A 235 -17.31 -5.34 14.63
C PHE A 235 -18.75 -4.96 14.26
N THR A 236 -19.13 -3.71 14.48
CA THR A 236 -20.46 -3.19 14.16
C THR A 236 -20.39 -2.01 13.21
N LEU A 237 -21.27 -2.00 12.20
CA LEU A 237 -21.41 -0.91 11.23
C LEU A 237 -22.82 -0.32 11.28
N ASP A 238 -22.90 1.00 11.41
CA ASP A 238 -24.15 1.76 11.25
C ASP A 238 -24.40 2.04 9.76
N THR A 239 -25.52 1.54 9.24
CA THR A 239 -25.88 1.67 7.82
C THR A 239 -26.75 2.88 7.49
N SER A 240 -27.04 3.76 8.46
CA SER A 240 -27.91 4.93 8.26
C SER A 240 -27.44 5.89 7.16
N ALA A 241 -26.13 5.99 6.93
CA ALA A 241 -25.52 6.78 5.87
C ALA A 241 -25.27 6.01 4.57
N LEU A 242 -25.47 4.69 4.55
CA LEU A 242 -25.20 3.81 3.41
C LEU A 242 -26.45 3.61 2.55
N SER A 243 -26.25 3.33 1.26
CA SER A 243 -27.32 2.95 0.34
C SER A 243 -26.76 2.27 -0.90
N GLY A 244 -27.39 1.19 -1.35
CA GLY A 244 -26.93 0.39 -2.49
C GLY A 244 -26.04 -0.78 -2.07
N GLU A 245 -25.25 -1.28 -3.00
CA GLU A 245 -24.42 -2.47 -2.79
C GLU A 245 -22.99 -2.08 -2.45
N TYR A 246 -22.43 -2.74 -1.44
CA TYR A 246 -21.04 -2.59 -1.03
C TYR A 246 -20.37 -3.96 -0.94
N GLU A 247 -19.43 -4.21 -1.83
CA GLU A 247 -18.49 -5.32 -1.71
C GLU A 247 -17.43 -4.99 -0.65
N TYR A 248 -17.05 -5.99 0.15
CA TYR A 248 -16.03 -5.86 1.16
C TYR A 248 -15.11 -7.08 1.18
N MET A 249 -13.88 -6.89 1.64
CA MET A 249 -12.85 -7.92 1.70
C MET A 249 -12.13 -7.97 3.04
N CYS A 250 -11.40 -9.06 3.27
CA CYS A 250 -10.37 -9.14 4.31
C CYS A 250 -9.03 -8.59 3.76
N MET A 251 -8.46 -7.54 4.34
CA MET A 251 -7.18 -6.96 3.91
C MET A 251 -6.00 -7.93 4.07
N VAL A 252 -6.09 -8.85 5.05
CA VAL A 252 -5.04 -9.86 5.31
C VAL A 252 -5.16 -11.05 4.35
N HIS A 253 -6.38 -11.34 3.89
CA HIS A 253 -6.74 -12.47 3.04
C HIS A 253 -7.61 -11.98 1.88
N PRO A 254 -7.05 -11.32 0.84
CA PRO A 254 -7.84 -10.55 -0.14
C PRO A 254 -8.81 -11.35 -1.01
N TRP A 255 -8.72 -12.68 -1.01
CA TRP A 255 -9.68 -13.58 -1.66
C TRP A 255 -10.98 -13.75 -0.87
N MET A 256 -11.02 -13.35 0.41
CA MET A 256 -12.24 -13.36 1.20
C MET A 256 -13.08 -12.14 0.83
N ILE A 257 -14.19 -12.33 0.13
CA ILE A 257 -15.02 -11.27 -0.46
C ILE A 257 -16.49 -11.59 -0.22
N ALA A 258 -17.23 -10.61 0.27
CA ALA A 258 -18.69 -10.71 0.44
C ALA A 258 -19.36 -9.36 0.16
N THR A 259 -20.69 -9.33 0.12
CA THR A 259 -21.46 -8.13 -0.24
C THR A 259 -22.54 -7.82 0.78
N ILE A 260 -22.69 -6.54 1.13
CA ILE A 260 -23.88 -6.01 1.79
C ILE A 260 -24.73 -5.22 0.79
N GLN A 261 -26.03 -5.48 0.74
CA GLN A 261 -27.02 -4.76 -0.04
C GLN A 261 -27.90 -3.95 0.93
N VAL A 262 -27.74 -2.63 0.93
CA VAL A 262 -28.48 -1.72 1.81
C VAL A 262 -29.63 -1.09 1.04
N GLU A 263 -30.86 -1.50 1.38
CA GLU A 263 -32.12 -1.06 0.75
C GLU A 263 -32.98 -0.17 1.67
#